data_AF-A0AAU9CRS5-F1
#
_entry.id   AF-A0AAU9CRS5-F1
#
_cell.length_a   1.000
_cell.length_b   1.000
_cell.length_c   1.000
_cell.angle_alpha   90.00
_cell.angle_beta   90.00
_cell.angle_gamma   90.00
#
_symmetry.space_group_name_H-M   'P 1'
#
loop_
_entity.id
_entity.type
_entity.pdbx_description
1 polymer ?
#
loop_
_entity_poly.entity_id
_entity_poly.type
_entity_poly.pdbx_seq_one_letter_code
_entity_poly.pdbx_strand_id
1 'polypeptide(L)'
;MGIEEIISRIAVFSPDEDAEDYEISEFFDEIRENVHKLGGLSEEEQRRLIKALFRYIRKRDSEEDENFSLIHFIEQIDKSLFDIYYIELFEFNRNHGAITSVLLLNRFVNTLDGKEWENGVALLKSIADNPEYPILVKEGAKSFYEFQMGK
;
A
#
# COMPACT_ATOMS: atom_id res chain seq x y z
N MET A 1 1.99 -19.66 10.79
CA MET A 1 2.74 -19.63 9.51
C MET A 1 4.09 -18.93 9.73
N GLY A 2 5.16 -19.35 9.05
CA GLY A 2 6.44 -18.63 9.08
C GLY A 2 6.44 -17.41 8.15
N ILE A 3 7.28 -16.39 8.39
CA ILE A 3 7.33 -15.19 7.54
C ILE A 3 7.75 -15.51 6.09
N GLU A 4 8.65 -16.47 5.91
CA GLU A 4 9.07 -16.96 4.59
C GLU A 4 7.91 -17.56 3.79
N GLU A 5 7.05 -18.29 4.48
CA GLU A 5 5.86 -18.91 3.88
C GLU A 5 4.83 -17.84 3.51
N ILE A 6 4.61 -16.84 4.37
CA ILE A 6 3.74 -15.68 4.09
C ILE A 6 4.23 -14.92 2.86
N ILE A 7 5.51 -14.54 2.82
CA ILE A 7 6.11 -13.83 1.69
C ILE A 7 5.96 -14.65 0.41
N SER A 8 6.20 -15.96 0.48
CA SER A 8 6.07 -16.86 -0.67
C SER A 8 4.63 -16.91 -1.17
N ARG A 9 3.65 -17.03 -0.27
CA ARG A 9 2.21 -17.01 -0.61
C ARG A 9 1.81 -15.71 -1.27
N ILE A 10 2.18 -14.56 -0.71
CA ILE A 10 1.89 -13.24 -1.31
C ILE A 10 2.52 -13.11 -2.70
N ALA A 11 3.75 -13.62 -2.88
CA ALA A 11 4.45 -13.49 -4.15
C ALA A 11 3.81 -14.29 -5.30
N VAL A 12 3.16 -15.41 -4.99
CA VAL A 12 2.51 -16.31 -5.97
C VAL A 12 1.00 -16.13 -6.05
N PHE A 13 0.38 -15.46 -5.08
CA PHE A 13 -1.06 -15.21 -5.10
C PHE A 13 -1.41 -14.32 -6.30
N SER A 14 -2.22 -14.88 -7.19
CA SER A 14 -2.72 -14.26 -8.40
C SER A 14 -4.14 -14.76 -8.58
N PRO A 15 -5.14 -14.06 -8.03
CA PRO A 15 -6.53 -14.44 -8.21
C PRO A 15 -6.86 -14.34 -9.71
N ASP A 16 -7.63 -15.30 -10.21
CA ASP A 16 -8.04 -15.36 -11.62
C ASP A 16 -8.95 -14.17 -11.98
N GLU A 17 -9.19 -13.92 -13.28
CA GLU A 17 -10.03 -12.79 -13.74
C GLU A 17 -11.48 -12.86 -13.23
N ASP A 18 -11.95 -14.06 -12.89
CA ASP A 18 -13.29 -14.33 -12.35
C ASP A 18 -13.32 -14.34 -10.81
N ALA A 19 -12.20 -14.11 -10.15
CA ALA A 19 -12.12 -14.12 -8.70
C ALA A 19 -12.91 -12.94 -8.10
N GLU A 20 -13.77 -13.25 -7.14
CA GLU A 20 -14.52 -12.24 -6.43
C GLU A 20 -13.63 -11.52 -5.39
N ASP A 21 -13.93 -10.24 -5.11
CA ASP A 21 -13.16 -9.42 -4.15
C ASP A 21 -13.06 -10.06 -2.74
N TYR A 22 -14.03 -10.89 -2.38
CA TYR A 22 -14.01 -11.62 -1.11
C TYR A 22 -12.86 -12.63 -1.06
N GLU A 23 -12.44 -13.23 -2.19
CA GLU A 23 -11.38 -14.24 -2.22
C GLU A 23 -10.01 -13.61 -1.91
N ILE A 24 -9.80 -12.40 -2.42
CA ILE A 24 -8.62 -11.58 -2.09
C ILE A 24 -8.64 -11.21 -0.61
N SER A 25 -9.81 -10.83 -0.11
CA SER A 25 -10.00 -10.44 1.28
C SER A 25 -9.75 -11.62 2.23
N GLU A 26 -10.31 -12.79 1.93
CA GLU A 26 -10.10 -14.04 2.68
C GLU A 26 -8.62 -14.44 2.71
N PHE A 27 -7.91 -14.32 1.59
CA PHE A 27 -6.48 -14.59 1.52
C PHE A 27 -5.68 -13.71 2.50
N PHE A 28 -5.92 -12.39 2.50
CA PHE A 28 -5.20 -11.48 3.40
C PHE A 28 -5.67 -11.58 4.86
N ASP A 29 -6.94 -11.89 5.10
CA ASP A 29 -7.46 -12.17 6.45
C ASP A 29 -6.82 -13.43 7.02
N GLU A 30 -6.72 -14.51 6.23
CA GLU A 30 -6.04 -15.75 6.63
C GLU A 30 -4.57 -15.50 6.95
N ILE A 31 -3.85 -14.74 6.11
CA ILE A 31 -2.47 -14.34 6.39
C ILE A 31 -2.42 -13.60 7.72
N ARG A 32 -3.24 -12.56 7.89
CA ARG A 32 -3.27 -11.72 9.09
C ARG A 32 -3.50 -12.54 10.36
N GLU A 33 -4.47 -13.44 10.35
CA GLU A 33 -4.77 -14.33 11.49
C GLU A 33 -3.58 -15.24 11.85
N ASN A 34 -2.83 -15.67 10.84
CA ASN A 34 -1.68 -16.55 11.00
C ASN A 34 -0.37 -15.83 11.36
N VAL A 35 -0.31 -14.50 11.26
CA VAL A 35 0.86 -13.70 11.64
C VAL A 35 0.79 -13.27 13.11
N HIS A 36 0.82 -14.22 14.03
CA HIS A 36 0.83 -13.95 15.48
C HIS A 36 2.05 -13.13 15.99
N LYS A 37 3.02 -12.77 15.13
CA LYS A 37 4.28 -12.12 15.51
C LYS A 37 4.76 -11.04 14.53
N LEU A 38 3.88 -10.22 13.93
CA LEU A 38 4.37 -9.05 13.16
C LEU A 38 5.32 -8.18 14.00
N GLY A 39 4.98 -7.95 15.28
CA GLY A 39 5.84 -7.22 16.23
C GLY A 39 7.10 -7.95 16.71
N GLY A 40 7.42 -9.12 16.16
CA GLY A 40 8.64 -9.89 16.47
C GLY A 40 9.51 -10.17 15.24
N LEU A 41 9.18 -9.59 14.09
CA LEU A 41 9.98 -9.71 12.87
C LEU A 41 11.25 -8.87 12.99
N SER A 42 12.37 -9.42 12.53
CA SER A 42 13.59 -8.65 12.30
C SER A 42 13.40 -7.59 11.21
N GLU A 43 14.26 -6.57 11.18
CA GLU A 43 14.22 -5.52 10.16
C GLU A 43 14.28 -6.09 8.73
N GLU A 44 15.10 -7.12 8.52
CA GLU A 44 15.23 -7.78 7.22
C GLU A 44 13.92 -8.47 6.80
N GLU A 45 13.27 -9.20 7.71
CA GLU A 45 12.00 -9.87 7.46
C GLU A 45 10.88 -8.89 7.15
N GLN A 46 10.79 -7.78 7.91
CA GLN A 46 9.81 -6.72 7.66
C GLN A 46 10.05 -6.05 6.30
N ARG A 47 11.30 -5.73 5.94
CA ARG A 47 11.66 -5.17 4.64
C ARG A 47 11.25 -6.09 3.49
N ARG A 48 11.46 -7.40 3.64
CA ARG A 48 11.09 -8.39 2.62
C ARG A 48 9.58 -8.52 2.49
N LEU A 49 8.84 -8.46 3.60
CA LEU A 49 7.38 -8.44 3.62
C LEU A 49 6.81 -7.21 2.92
N ILE A 50 7.26 -6.00 3.28
CA ILE A 50 6.84 -4.74 2.66
C ILE A 50 7.06 -4.79 1.14
N LYS A 51 8.25 -5.23 0.71
CA LYS A 51 8.56 -5.38 -0.72
C LYS A 51 7.72 -6.44 -1.43
N ALA A 52 7.27 -7.47 -0.72
CA ALA A 52 6.37 -8.49 -1.28
C ALA A 52 4.97 -7.90 -1.49
N LEU A 53 4.47 -7.10 -0.53
CA LEU A 53 3.17 -6.44 -0.61
C LEU A 53 3.12 -5.40 -1.74
N PHE A 54 4.13 -4.53 -1.85
CA PHE A 54 4.17 -3.59 -2.98
C PHE A 54 4.38 -4.28 -4.33
N ARG A 55 5.10 -5.41 -4.38
CA ARG A 55 5.16 -6.24 -5.58
C ARG A 55 3.82 -6.87 -5.92
N TYR A 56 3.05 -7.27 -4.93
CA TYR A 56 1.69 -7.76 -5.13
C TYR A 56 0.82 -6.65 -5.73
N ILE A 57 0.76 -5.46 -5.11
CA ILE A 57 0.02 -4.30 -5.62
C ILE A 57 0.43 -3.98 -7.07
N ARG A 58 1.73 -4.02 -7.38
CA ARG A 58 2.24 -3.74 -8.74
C ARG A 58 1.70 -4.67 -9.84
N LYS A 59 1.39 -5.92 -9.48
CA LYS A 59 0.93 -6.94 -10.45
C LYS A 59 -0.56 -6.85 -10.72
N ARG A 60 -1.30 -6.14 -9.88
CA ARG A 60 -2.75 -5.94 -9.99
C ARG A 60 -3.05 -4.81 -10.96
N ASP A 61 -4.32 -4.72 -11.36
CA ASP A 61 -4.77 -3.53 -12.07
C ASP A 61 -4.60 -2.32 -11.14
N SER A 62 -3.96 -1.28 -11.65
CA SER A 62 -3.78 -0.01 -10.93
C SER A 62 -5.11 0.64 -10.54
N GLU A 63 -6.19 0.33 -11.26
CA GLU A 63 -7.55 0.81 -11.02
C GLU A 63 -8.43 -0.23 -10.30
N GLU A 64 -7.85 -1.34 -9.82
CA GLU A 64 -8.55 -2.29 -8.95
C GLU A 64 -9.00 -1.61 -7.65
N ASP A 65 -10.23 -1.94 -7.23
CA ASP A 65 -10.83 -1.42 -6.01
C ASP A 65 -9.98 -1.73 -4.76
N GLU A 66 -10.17 -0.92 -3.73
CA GLU A 66 -9.40 -1.01 -2.49
C GLU A 66 -9.67 -2.34 -1.75
N ASN A 67 -8.62 -3.13 -1.50
CA ASN A 67 -8.74 -4.31 -0.65
C ASN A 67 -8.44 -3.94 0.81
N PHE A 68 -9.49 -3.81 1.64
CA PHE A 68 -9.34 -3.43 3.05
C PHE A 68 -8.57 -4.45 3.89
N SER A 69 -8.64 -5.75 3.58
CA SER A 69 -7.88 -6.78 4.30
C SER A 69 -6.37 -6.63 4.05
N LEU A 70 -5.97 -6.34 2.81
CA LEU A 70 -4.59 -5.97 2.44
C LEU A 70 -4.15 -4.68 3.13
N ILE A 71 -4.97 -3.62 3.08
CA ILE A 71 -4.66 -2.34 3.72
C ILE A 71 -4.43 -2.52 5.21
N HIS A 72 -5.35 -3.20 5.91
CA HIS A 72 -5.21 -3.47 7.34
C HIS A 72 -3.99 -4.34 7.65
N PHE A 73 -3.65 -5.30 6.78
CA PHE A 73 -2.45 -6.10 6.95
C PHE A 73 -1.18 -5.25 6.85
N ILE A 74 -1.09 -4.36 5.85
CA ILE A 74 0.04 -3.42 5.70
C ILE A 74 0.17 -2.51 6.93
N GLU A 75 -0.94 -1.97 7.42
CA GLU A 75 -0.96 -1.06 8.57
C GLU A 75 -0.57 -1.70 9.91
N GLN A 76 -0.65 -3.04 10.01
CA GLN A 76 -0.22 -3.79 11.19
C GLN A 76 1.29 -4.09 11.20
N ILE A 77 2.00 -3.90 10.09
CA ILE A 77 3.45 -4.02 10.05
C ILE A 77 4.02 -2.90 10.93
N ASP A 78 4.85 -3.29 11.90
CA ASP A 78 5.26 -2.45 13.03
C ASP A 78 5.69 -1.03 12.60
N LYS A 79 5.17 -0.04 13.35
CA LYS A 79 5.48 1.38 13.13
C LYS A 79 6.97 1.68 13.29
N SER A 80 7.72 0.80 13.97
CA SER A 80 9.18 0.94 14.18
C SER A 80 9.99 1.01 12.88
N LEU A 81 9.43 0.57 11.74
CA LEU A 81 10.06 0.69 10.42
C LEU A 81 9.30 1.63 9.46
N PHE A 82 8.63 2.66 10.01
CA PHE A 82 7.99 3.72 9.23
C PHE A 82 8.90 4.26 8.12
N ASP A 83 10.21 4.35 8.35
CA ASP A 83 11.17 4.82 7.34
C ASP A 83 11.24 3.90 6.09
N ILE A 84 11.23 2.57 6.27
CA ILE A 84 11.29 1.63 5.15
C ILE A 84 9.97 1.64 4.39
N TYR A 85 8.86 1.60 5.14
CA TYR A 85 7.53 1.68 4.56
C TYR A 85 7.33 2.99 3.79
N TYR A 86 7.75 4.12 4.38
CA TYR A 86 7.75 5.44 3.78
C TYR A 86 8.50 5.48 2.45
N ILE A 87 9.74 4.98 2.43
CA ILE A 87 10.57 4.97 1.22
C ILE A 87 9.87 4.17 0.11
N GLU A 88 9.43 2.96 0.40
CA GLU A 88 8.79 2.09 -0.60
C GLU A 88 7.45 2.67 -1.07
N LEU A 89 6.63 3.22 -0.17
CA LEU A 89 5.34 3.84 -0.49
C LEU A 89 5.52 5.06 -1.41
N PHE A 90 6.48 5.93 -1.11
CA PHE A 90 6.76 7.11 -1.93
C PHE A 90 7.38 6.72 -3.27
N GLU A 91 8.34 5.80 -3.30
CA GLU A 91 8.94 5.33 -4.55
C GLU A 91 7.91 4.62 -5.44
N PHE A 92 7.04 3.81 -4.86
CA PHE A 92 5.98 3.14 -5.60
C PHE A 92 5.02 4.16 -6.24
N ASN A 93 4.51 5.10 -5.45
CA ASN A 93 3.57 6.11 -5.92
C ASN A 93 4.19 7.16 -6.85
N ARG A 94 5.51 7.35 -6.86
CA ARG A 94 6.20 8.19 -7.85
C ARG A 94 6.32 7.55 -9.23
N ASN A 95 6.42 6.22 -9.27
CA ASN A 95 6.79 5.49 -10.49
C ASN A 95 5.64 4.68 -11.10
N HIS A 96 4.62 4.31 -10.32
CA HIS A 96 3.56 3.41 -10.75
C HIS A 96 2.18 3.94 -10.35
N GLY A 97 1.95 4.05 -9.04
CA GLY A 97 0.64 4.38 -8.46
C GLY A 97 -0.45 3.36 -8.78
N ALA A 98 -1.30 3.12 -7.78
CA ALA A 98 -2.53 2.37 -7.88
C ALA A 98 -3.53 3.00 -6.92
N ILE A 99 -4.84 2.77 -7.08
CA ILE A 99 -5.87 3.28 -6.17
C ILE A 99 -5.51 2.92 -4.72
N THR A 100 -5.23 1.64 -4.46
CA THR A 100 -4.80 1.16 -3.14
C THR A 100 -3.54 1.88 -2.63
N SER A 101 -2.52 2.12 -3.47
CA SER A 101 -1.28 2.78 -3.02
C SER A 101 -1.46 4.28 -2.77
N VAL A 102 -2.37 4.94 -3.50
CA VAL A 102 -2.73 6.34 -3.32
C VAL A 102 -3.55 6.54 -2.05
N LEU A 103 -4.46 5.61 -1.73
CA LEU A 103 -5.13 5.58 -0.43
C LEU A 103 -4.12 5.42 0.71
N LEU A 104 -3.23 4.42 0.62
CA LEU A 104 -2.18 4.19 1.62
C LEU A 104 -1.29 5.43 1.79
N LEU A 105 -0.96 6.11 0.70
CA LEU A 105 -0.23 7.39 0.72
C LEU A 105 -1.01 8.46 1.49
N ASN A 106 -2.29 8.69 1.18
CA ASN A 106 -3.09 9.69 1.89
C ASN A 106 -3.23 9.36 3.39
N ARG A 107 -3.45 8.10 3.73
CA ARG A 107 -3.52 7.65 5.13
C ARG A 107 -2.20 7.89 5.86
N PHE A 108 -1.08 7.61 5.20
CA PHE A 108 0.25 7.91 5.74
C PHE A 108 0.46 9.43 5.91
N VAL A 109 0.12 10.22 4.90
CA VAL A 109 0.21 11.71 4.94
C VAL A 109 -0.59 12.29 6.11
N ASN A 110 -1.74 11.71 6.46
CA ASN A 110 -2.52 12.14 7.63
C ASN A 110 -1.78 11.97 8.97
N THR A 111 -0.70 11.20 9.01
CA THR A 111 0.12 10.98 10.22
C THR A 111 1.39 11.83 10.25
N LEU A 112 1.66 12.59 9.18
CA LEU A 112 2.85 13.42 9.04
C LEU A 112 2.56 14.87 9.40
N ASP A 113 3.62 15.60 9.75
CA ASP A 113 3.60 17.04 10.00
C ASP A 113 4.74 17.75 9.27
N GLY A 114 4.64 19.08 9.14
CA GLY A 114 5.69 19.94 8.60
C GLY A 114 6.16 19.53 7.20
N LYS A 115 7.49 19.44 7.02
CA LYS A 115 8.11 19.20 5.69
C LYS A 115 7.78 17.81 5.12
N GLU A 116 7.57 16.81 5.97
CA GLU A 116 7.24 15.46 5.52
C GLU A 116 5.82 15.40 4.98
N TRP A 117 4.89 16.07 5.67
CA TRP A 117 3.54 16.28 5.17
C TRP A 117 3.54 17.03 3.84
N GLU A 118 4.28 18.14 3.74
CA GLU A 118 4.41 18.92 2.49
C GLU A 118 4.89 18.05 1.33
N ASN A 119 5.89 17.20 1.55
CA ASN A 119 6.40 16.28 0.55
C ASN A 119 5.34 15.26 0.10
N GLY A 120 4.55 14.75 1.03
CA GLY A 120 3.46 13.81 0.73
C GLY A 120 2.32 14.45 -0.05
N VAL A 121 1.91 15.66 0.34
CA VAL A 121 0.90 16.46 -0.39
C VAL A 121 1.39 16.81 -1.80
N ALA A 122 2.66 17.18 -1.94
CA ALA A 122 3.27 17.43 -3.24
C ALA A 122 3.28 16.18 -4.13
N LEU A 123 3.51 15.00 -3.55
CA LEU A 123 3.43 13.74 -4.27
C LEU A 123 2.00 13.45 -4.76
N LEU A 124 0.97 13.59 -3.91
CA LEU A 124 -0.43 13.46 -4.31
C LEU A 124 -0.78 14.37 -5.50
N LYS A 125 -0.35 15.64 -5.42
CA LYS A 125 -0.53 16.59 -6.52
C LYS A 125 0.18 16.13 -7.80
N SER A 126 1.43 15.66 -7.69
CA SER A 126 2.20 15.23 -8.85
C SER A 126 1.58 14.03 -9.57
N ILE A 127 0.93 13.13 -8.82
CA ILE A 127 0.19 12.00 -9.39
C ILE A 127 -1.05 12.53 -10.12
N ALA A 128 -1.83 13.39 -9.45
CA ALA A 128 -3.05 13.98 -10.03
C ALA A 128 -2.80 14.74 -11.34
N ASP A 129 -1.68 15.46 -11.44
CA ASP A 129 -1.31 16.27 -12.60
C ASP A 129 -0.58 15.47 -13.70
N ASN A 130 -0.10 14.26 -13.43
CA ASN A 130 0.70 13.49 -14.39
C ASN A 130 -0.20 12.67 -15.34
N PRO A 131 -0.19 12.94 -16.66
CA PRO A 131 -1.03 12.25 -17.62
C PRO A 131 -0.73 10.76 -17.81
N GLU A 132 0.46 10.28 -17.40
CA GLU A 132 0.87 8.87 -17.49
C GLU A 132 0.12 7.96 -16.51
N TYR A 133 -0.47 8.52 -15.46
CA TYR A 133 -1.28 7.75 -14.50
C TYR A 133 -2.68 7.46 -15.06
N PRO A 134 -3.27 6.30 -14.69
CA PRO A 134 -4.66 5.98 -14.97
C PRO A 134 -5.65 7.03 -14.43
N ILE A 135 -6.86 7.10 -15.01
CA ILE A 135 -7.82 8.16 -14.70
C ILE A 135 -8.26 8.09 -13.24
N LEU A 136 -8.66 6.91 -12.77
CA LEU A 136 -9.16 6.74 -11.41
C LEU A 136 -8.07 6.98 -10.36
N VAL A 137 -6.83 6.59 -10.66
CA VAL A 137 -5.67 6.89 -9.80
C VAL A 137 -5.45 8.40 -9.66
N LYS A 138 -5.54 9.15 -10.78
CA LYS A 138 -5.42 10.62 -10.77
C LYS A 138 -6.57 11.28 -10.01
N GLU A 139 -7.80 10.83 -10.22
CA GLU A 139 -8.98 11.37 -9.54
C GLU A 139 -8.92 11.13 -8.03
N GLY A 140 -8.51 9.94 -7.60
CA GLY A 140 -8.27 9.62 -6.20
C GLY A 140 -7.17 10.51 -5.60
N ALA A 141 -6.03 10.63 -6.28
CA ALA A 141 -4.92 11.47 -5.83
C ALA A 141 -5.31 12.95 -5.74
N LYS A 142 -6.10 13.45 -6.71
CA LYS A 142 -6.61 14.82 -6.73
C LYS A 142 -7.54 15.08 -5.57
N SER A 143 -8.51 14.18 -5.33
CA SER A 143 -9.45 14.28 -4.21
C SER A 143 -8.72 14.36 -2.88
N PHE A 144 -7.71 13.50 -2.67
CA PHE A 144 -6.90 13.54 -1.46
C PHE A 144 -6.03 14.79 -1.35
N TYR A 145 -5.41 15.24 -2.45
CA TYR A 145 -4.68 16.50 -2.47
C TYR A 145 -5.57 17.70 -2.07
N GLU A 146 -6.75 17.81 -2.68
CA GLU A 146 -7.71 18.89 -2.38
C GLU A 146 -8.16 18.82 -0.91
N PHE A 147 -8.39 17.62 -0.37
CA PHE A 147 -8.69 17.42 1.03
C PHE A 147 -7.55 17.89 1.95
N GLN A 148 -6.29 17.58 1.64
CA GLN A 148 -5.15 18.05 2.46
C GLN A 148 -4.96 19.56 2.39
N MET A 149 -5.22 20.19 1.25
CA MET A 149 -5.13 21.65 1.09
C MET A 149 -6.26 22.42 1.79
N GLY A 150 -7.38 21.74 2.09
CA GLY A 150 -8.52 22.31 2.81
C GLY A 150 -8.45 22.20 4.33
N LYS A 151 -7.46 21.49 4.88
CA LYS A 151 -7.20 21.40 6.32
C LYS A 151 -6.46 22.62 6.84
#